data_AF-A0A850TB63-F1
#
_entry.id   AF-A0A850TB63-F1
#
_cell.length_a   1.000
_cell.length_b   1.000
_cell.length_c   1.000
_cell.angle_alpha   90.00
_cell.angle_beta   90.00
_cell.angle_gamma   90.00
#
_symmetry.space_group_name_H-M   'P 1'
#
loop_
_entity.id
_entity.type
_entity.pdbx_description
1 polymer ?
#
loop_
_entity_poly.entity_id
_entity_poly.type
_entity_poly.pdbx_seq_one_letter_code
_entity_poly.pdbx_strand_id
1 'polypeptide(L)'
;MVKKRLLLLSVTLLLFFAGNGWCYIVMDNNAGLLNGSDVGNLDTFIAVEKKAGKPEAEEAWVQTIFDSQEWFVKDKDVKYYRTSKDGKNVDPDTFAFQSDDSSVTEYYLIKNSKYMALFQNLEKFDWGVFNVTSIKNENGIVDMNLGTDSFVISHVTKFNDPNSPPTGPGPDPIPEPGTMLLFGFGLIGVAGISRRKFQK
;
A
#
# COMPACT_ATOMS: atom_id res chain seq x y z
N MET A 1 21.09 -43.50 5.72
CA MET A 1 20.20 -43.18 4.52
C MET A 1 18.96 -42.40 4.97
N VAL A 2 18.74 -42.32 6.24
CA VAL A 2 17.58 -41.69 6.90
C VAL A 2 17.95 -40.25 7.29
N LYS A 3 19.23 -39.92 7.32
CA LYS A 3 19.69 -38.58 7.76
C LYS A 3 19.80 -37.62 6.57
N LYS A 4 20.02 -38.20 5.35
CA LYS A 4 20.06 -37.41 4.09
C LYS A 4 18.65 -37.12 3.58
N ARG A 5 17.70 -38.02 4.01
CA ARG A 5 16.29 -37.83 3.58
C ARG A 5 15.56 -36.87 4.55
N LEU A 6 16.13 -36.68 5.77
CA LEU A 6 15.52 -35.77 6.76
C LEU A 6 16.01 -34.33 6.54
N LEU A 7 17.23 -34.16 5.99
CA LEU A 7 17.75 -32.82 5.68
C LEU A 7 17.14 -32.29 4.38
N LEU A 8 16.85 -33.15 3.45
CA LEU A 8 16.19 -32.76 2.19
C LEU A 8 14.71 -32.43 2.43
N LEU A 9 14.12 -33.08 3.37
CA LEU A 9 12.70 -32.79 3.71
C LEU A 9 12.59 -31.47 4.49
N SER A 10 13.62 -31.10 5.24
CA SER A 10 13.60 -29.85 6.02
C SER A 10 13.87 -28.64 5.13
N VAL A 11 14.66 -28.80 4.07
CA VAL A 11 14.95 -27.69 3.13
C VAL A 11 13.76 -27.49 2.19
N THR A 12 13.01 -28.58 1.85
CA THR A 12 11.81 -28.47 0.99
C THR A 12 10.63 -27.90 1.78
N LEU A 13 10.63 -28.11 3.08
CA LEU A 13 9.54 -27.57 3.93
C LEU A 13 9.76 -26.09 4.23
N LEU A 14 11.03 -25.56 4.12
CA LEU A 14 11.34 -24.14 4.35
C LEU A 14 11.08 -23.33 3.07
N LEU A 15 11.00 -23.95 1.89
CA LEU A 15 10.70 -23.24 0.63
C LEU A 15 9.19 -23.09 0.46
N PHE A 16 8.37 -23.81 1.37
CA PHE A 16 6.91 -23.64 1.27
C PHE A 16 6.44 -22.44 2.10
N PHE A 17 7.46 -21.78 2.87
CA PHE A 17 6.99 -20.63 3.68
C PHE A 17 7.39 -19.33 2.99
N ALA A 18 7.98 -19.41 1.68
CA ALA A 18 8.21 -18.12 0.98
C ALA A 18 6.89 -17.63 0.36
N GLY A 19 6.03 -17.03 1.13
CA GLY A 19 4.74 -16.39 0.77
C GLY A 19 4.89 -15.40 -0.39
N ASN A 20 4.22 -15.65 -1.50
CA ASN A 20 4.00 -14.71 -2.62
C ASN A 20 3.64 -13.30 -2.12
N GLY A 21 4.60 -12.30 -2.22
CA GLY A 21 4.24 -10.89 -1.97
C GLY A 21 3.35 -10.33 -3.08
N TRP A 22 1.96 -10.19 -2.72
CA TRP A 22 0.99 -9.69 -3.73
C TRP A 22 1.06 -8.15 -3.79
N CYS A 23 1.60 -7.68 -4.93
CA CYS A 23 1.61 -6.21 -5.12
C CYS A 23 0.78 -5.85 -6.36
N TYR A 24 0.35 -4.59 -6.27
CA TYR A 24 -0.39 -4.08 -7.44
C TYR A 24 0.59 -3.33 -8.36
N ILE A 25 0.28 -3.54 -9.67
CA ILE A 25 1.15 -2.89 -10.67
C ILE A 25 0.30 -1.96 -11.54
N VAL A 26 0.97 -0.85 -11.83
CA VAL A 26 0.23 0.07 -12.71
C VAL A 26 0.21 -0.52 -14.13
N MET A 27 -1.04 -0.65 -14.61
CA MET A 27 -1.22 -1.10 -16.00
C MET A 27 -2.23 -0.19 -16.70
N ASP A 28 -1.69 0.85 -17.17
CA ASP A 28 -2.51 1.89 -17.79
C ASP A 28 -1.70 2.55 -18.92
N ASN A 29 -2.38 2.60 -20.14
CA ASN A 29 -1.65 3.13 -21.32
C ASN A 29 -1.40 4.64 -21.19
N ASN A 30 -2.09 5.26 -20.32
CA ASN A 30 -1.90 6.72 -20.14
C ASN A 30 -0.86 7.03 -19.06
N ALA A 31 -0.31 5.93 -18.53
CA ALA A 31 0.57 6.12 -17.36
C ALA A 31 2.00 6.38 -17.84
N GLY A 32 2.32 6.47 -19.14
CA GLY A 32 3.68 6.77 -19.63
C GLY A 32 4.74 5.91 -18.93
N LEU A 33 5.73 6.59 -18.27
CA LEU A 33 6.89 5.87 -17.67
C LEU A 33 6.46 5.13 -16.41
N LEU A 34 5.28 5.41 -15.97
CA LEU A 34 4.83 4.79 -14.70
C LEU A 34 4.18 3.43 -14.96
N ASN A 35 3.97 3.15 -16.28
CA ASN A 35 3.35 1.85 -16.58
C ASN A 35 4.31 0.70 -16.22
N GLY A 36 3.78 -0.22 -15.37
CA GLY A 36 4.62 -1.35 -14.91
C GLY A 36 5.19 -1.12 -13.51
N SER A 37 4.82 0.05 -12.98
CA SER A 37 5.40 0.34 -11.64
C SER A 37 4.66 -0.43 -10.55
N ASP A 38 5.49 -0.87 -9.58
CA ASP A 38 4.91 -1.51 -8.40
C ASP A 38 4.41 -0.46 -7.40
N VAL A 39 3.13 -0.67 -7.06
CA VAL A 39 2.55 0.43 -6.24
C VAL A 39 2.13 -0.12 -4.89
N GLY A 40 2.51 -1.30 -4.63
CA GLY A 40 2.31 -1.82 -3.26
C GLY A 40 0.98 -2.58 -3.16
N ASN A 41 0.38 -2.49 -1.92
CA ASN A 41 -0.86 -3.28 -1.63
C ASN A 41 -2.07 -2.34 -1.58
N LEU A 42 -3.17 -3.10 -1.53
CA LEU A 42 -4.44 -2.34 -1.43
C LEU A 42 -4.53 -1.62 -0.07
N ASP A 43 -4.92 -0.30 -0.20
CA ASP A 43 -5.07 0.48 1.05
C ASP A 43 -6.39 0.13 1.76
N THR A 44 -6.37 0.59 3.08
CA THR A 44 -7.54 0.17 3.89
C THR A 44 -8.60 1.29 3.90
N PHE A 45 -9.85 0.79 3.57
CA PHE A 45 -10.99 1.74 3.64
C PHE A 45 -11.39 1.99 5.10
N ILE A 46 -11.66 3.26 5.41
CA ILE A 46 -11.97 3.58 6.82
C ILE A 46 -13.43 4.04 6.90
N ALA A 47 -13.73 5.07 6.02
CA ALA A 47 -15.10 5.58 6.15
C ALA A 47 -15.45 6.40 4.90
N VAL A 48 -16.86 6.52 4.74
CA VAL A 48 -17.34 7.34 3.61
C VAL A 48 -18.48 8.23 4.11
N GLU A 49 -18.52 9.48 3.52
CA GLU A 49 -19.59 10.42 3.89
C GLU A 49 -19.92 11.32 2.71
N LYS A 50 -21.11 11.99 2.87
CA LYS A 50 -21.43 13.01 1.84
C LYS A 50 -20.41 14.15 1.84
N LYS A 51 -20.24 14.60 0.61
CA LYS A 51 -19.21 15.65 0.48
C LYS A 51 -19.64 16.90 1.28
N ALA A 52 -18.72 17.37 2.11
CA ALA A 52 -18.97 18.47 3.07
C ALA A 52 -18.78 19.82 2.38
N GLY A 53 -18.17 19.95 1.03
CA GLY A 53 -18.27 21.13 0.15
C GLY A 53 -17.20 22.17 0.53
N LYS A 54 -16.63 22.19 1.84
CA LYS A 54 -15.52 23.11 2.18
C LYS A 54 -14.45 22.35 2.98
N PRO A 55 -13.17 22.68 2.81
CA PRO A 55 -12.05 21.96 3.43
C PRO A 55 -12.17 21.93 4.97
N GLU A 56 -12.70 22.95 5.60
CA GLU A 56 -12.83 22.96 7.09
C GLU A 56 -13.85 21.91 7.55
N ALA A 57 -14.88 21.86 6.78
CA ALA A 57 -15.90 20.83 7.13
C ALA A 57 -15.35 19.41 6.93
N GLU A 58 -14.58 19.25 5.97
CA GLU A 58 -13.97 17.92 5.75
C GLU A 58 -13.00 17.56 6.90
N GLU A 59 -12.32 18.54 7.30
CA GLU A 59 -11.40 18.30 8.42
C GLU A 59 -12.17 17.96 9.70
N ALA A 60 -13.24 18.69 9.87
CA ALA A 60 -14.05 18.43 11.09
C ALA A 60 -14.61 17.00 11.06
N TRP A 61 -15.04 16.59 9.87
CA TRP A 61 -15.57 15.22 9.76
C TRP A 61 -14.48 14.18 10.08
N VAL A 62 -13.36 14.38 9.48
CA VAL A 62 -12.28 13.41 9.74
C VAL A 62 -11.91 13.41 11.23
N GLN A 63 -12.04 14.56 11.88
CA GLN A 63 -11.70 14.65 13.32
C GLN A 63 -12.68 13.82 14.15
N THR A 64 -13.88 13.68 13.58
CA THR A 64 -14.84 12.83 14.34
C THR A 64 -14.43 11.36 14.29
N ILE A 65 -13.72 11.02 13.32
CA ILE A 65 -13.32 9.59 13.18
C ILE A 65 -12.09 9.32 14.06
N PHE A 66 -11.24 10.42 14.24
CA PHE A 66 -10.01 10.18 15.02
C PHE A 66 -9.99 11.11 16.24
N ASP A 67 -10.46 10.80 17.36
CA ASP A 67 -10.78 11.40 18.67
C ASP A 67 -9.58 12.17 19.22
N SER A 68 -8.33 12.34 18.52
CA SER A 68 -7.31 13.07 19.32
C SER A 68 -6.21 13.61 18.39
N GLN A 69 -6.62 13.84 17.05
CA GLN A 69 -5.50 14.35 16.22
C GLN A 69 -5.97 15.50 15.33
N GLU A 70 -5.07 16.66 15.34
CA GLU A 70 -5.36 17.77 14.41
C GLU A 70 -5.00 17.38 12.97
N TRP A 71 -6.07 17.66 12.11
CA TRP A 71 -5.92 17.23 10.69
C TRP A 71 -5.89 18.47 9.79
N PHE A 72 -4.95 18.34 8.88
CA PHE A 72 -4.97 19.41 7.84
C PHE A 72 -5.22 18.78 6.47
N VAL A 73 -6.20 19.42 5.83
CA VAL A 73 -6.57 18.86 4.51
C VAL A 73 -6.00 19.79 3.44
N LYS A 74 -5.15 19.17 2.63
CA LYS A 74 -4.75 19.94 1.41
C LYS A 74 -5.32 19.28 0.15
N ASP A 75 -5.86 20.19 -0.70
CA ASP A 75 -6.49 19.65 -1.92
C ASP A 75 -5.50 19.70 -3.09
N LYS A 76 -5.44 18.46 -3.62
CA LYS A 76 -4.62 18.44 -4.84
C LYS A 76 -5.26 17.49 -5.86
N ASP A 77 -5.05 18.00 -7.07
CA ASP A 77 -5.55 17.07 -8.12
C ASP A 77 -4.44 16.07 -8.51
N VAL A 78 -4.86 14.79 -8.28
CA VAL A 78 -3.83 13.77 -8.64
C VAL A 78 -4.41 12.90 -9.77
N LYS A 79 -3.39 12.60 -10.60
CA LYS A 79 -3.81 11.64 -11.66
C LYS A 79 -3.86 10.22 -11.10
N TYR A 80 -4.74 9.44 -11.58
CA TYR A 80 -4.78 8.04 -11.09
C TYR A 80 -4.64 7.08 -12.26
N TYR A 81 -4.39 5.84 -11.84
CA TYR A 81 -4.04 4.88 -12.92
C TYR A 81 -4.70 3.53 -12.60
N ARG A 82 -4.98 2.82 -13.69
CA ARG A 82 -5.50 1.45 -13.48
C ARG A 82 -4.38 0.47 -13.09
N THR A 83 -4.89 -0.51 -12.27
CA THR A 83 -3.83 -1.40 -11.73
C THR A 83 -4.18 -2.86 -12.07
N SER A 84 -3.09 -3.68 -11.85
CA SER A 84 -3.24 -5.13 -12.03
C SER A 84 -2.67 -5.87 -10.82
N LYS A 85 -3.45 -6.91 -10.42
CA LYS A 85 -2.96 -7.72 -9.27
C LYS A 85 -1.97 -8.80 -9.75
N ASP A 86 -2.07 -9.14 -11.04
CA ASP A 86 -1.23 -10.25 -11.56
C ASP A 86 -0.24 -9.74 -12.61
N GLY A 87 -0.29 -8.40 -12.80
CA GLY A 87 0.63 -7.83 -13.80
C GLY A 87 0.24 -8.19 -15.24
N LYS A 88 -0.89 -8.88 -15.32
CA LYS A 88 -1.24 -9.31 -16.70
C LYS A 88 -2.59 -8.73 -17.12
N ASN A 89 -3.50 -8.74 -16.08
CA ASN A 89 -4.84 -8.22 -16.40
C ASN A 89 -5.17 -6.97 -15.57
N VAL A 90 -5.76 -6.07 -16.39
CA VAL A 90 -6.10 -4.82 -15.68
C VAL A 90 -7.32 -5.07 -14.77
N ASP A 91 -7.18 -4.60 -13.55
CA ASP A 91 -8.33 -4.65 -12.62
C ASP A 91 -9.25 -3.43 -12.83
N PRO A 92 -10.50 -3.73 -13.06
CA PRO A 92 -11.40 -2.61 -13.44
C PRO A 92 -11.80 -1.77 -12.21
N ASP A 93 -11.54 -2.31 -11.05
CA ASP A 93 -12.10 -1.57 -9.90
C ASP A 93 -10.98 -1.05 -8.99
N THR A 94 -9.81 -1.26 -9.38
CA THR A 94 -8.70 -0.85 -8.50
C THR A 94 -7.87 0.22 -9.23
N PHE A 95 -7.54 1.17 -8.39
CA PHE A 95 -6.79 2.29 -9.00
C PHE A 95 -5.66 2.70 -8.06
N ALA A 96 -4.73 3.37 -8.75
CA ALA A 96 -3.59 3.84 -7.95
C ALA A 96 -3.24 5.28 -8.36
N PHE A 97 -2.73 5.97 -7.39
CA PHE A 97 -2.27 7.35 -7.70
C PHE A 97 -0.97 7.62 -6.94
N GLN A 98 -0.27 8.45 -7.59
CA GLN A 98 1.02 8.79 -6.94
C GLN A 98 0.92 10.16 -6.25
N SER A 99 1.42 10.15 -5.02
CA SER A 99 1.44 11.44 -4.31
C SER A 99 2.75 12.18 -4.55
N ASP A 100 2.77 13.36 -5.09
CA ASP A 100 3.96 14.18 -5.43
C ASP A 100 4.53 14.85 -4.18
N ASP A 101 3.95 14.52 -3.02
CA ASP A 101 4.42 15.25 -1.82
C ASP A 101 5.25 14.30 -0.94
N SER A 102 6.59 14.43 -1.08
CA SER A 102 7.57 13.69 -0.22
C SER A 102 7.07 13.58 1.22
N SER A 103 5.85 14.16 1.48
CA SER A 103 5.37 14.02 2.87
C SER A 103 4.50 12.77 3.04
N VAL A 104 5.11 11.67 3.54
CA VAL A 104 4.51 10.40 4.01
C VAL A 104 3.02 10.59 4.34
N THR A 105 2.03 10.21 3.38
CA THR A 105 0.59 10.40 3.74
C THR A 105 0.01 9.08 4.26
N GLU A 106 -0.01 8.92 5.50
CA GLU A 106 -0.61 7.72 6.14
C GLU A 106 -2.10 7.61 5.80
N TYR A 107 -2.72 8.77 5.62
CA TYR A 107 -4.16 8.71 5.26
C TYR A 107 -4.44 9.66 4.10
N TYR A 108 -5.38 9.23 3.28
CA TYR A 108 -5.77 10.15 2.17
C TYR A 108 -7.28 10.05 1.94
N LEU A 109 -7.79 11.18 1.29
CA LEU A 109 -9.23 11.23 1.00
C LEU A 109 -9.44 11.21 -0.52
N ILE A 110 -10.43 10.40 -0.80
CA ILE A 110 -10.90 10.45 -2.20
C ILE A 110 -12.30 11.06 -2.24
N LYS A 111 -12.37 12.07 -3.23
CA LYS A 111 -13.67 12.78 -3.22
C LYS A 111 -14.19 12.93 -4.65
N ASN A 112 -15.57 12.99 -4.69
CA ASN A 112 -16.24 13.49 -5.89
C ASN A 112 -17.33 14.51 -5.54
N SER A 113 -18.17 14.79 -6.57
CA SER A 113 -19.16 15.87 -6.33
C SER A 113 -20.15 15.49 -5.23
N LYS A 114 -20.20 14.20 -4.88
CA LYS A 114 -21.28 13.80 -3.94
C LYS A 114 -20.68 13.21 -2.66
N TYR A 115 -19.58 12.46 -2.81
CA TYR A 115 -19.10 11.75 -1.60
C TYR A 115 -17.61 12.00 -1.37
N MET A 116 -17.23 11.63 -0.13
CA MET A 116 -15.81 11.61 0.22
C MET A 116 -15.51 10.34 1.03
N ALA A 117 -14.34 9.73 0.60
CA ALA A 117 -13.97 8.48 1.30
C ALA A 117 -12.54 8.59 1.84
N LEU A 118 -12.42 7.92 3.07
CA LEU A 118 -11.13 8.03 3.77
C LEU A 118 -10.42 6.66 3.73
N PHE A 119 -9.13 6.78 3.35
CA PHE A 119 -8.34 5.53 3.30
C PHE A 119 -7.05 5.69 4.11
N GLN A 120 -6.58 4.48 4.54
CA GLN A 120 -5.27 4.45 5.23
C GLN A 120 -4.24 3.79 4.31
N ASN A 121 -3.14 4.54 4.10
CA ASN A 121 -2.03 3.99 3.29
C ASN A 121 -1.20 2.96 4.06
N LEU A 122 -0.85 1.70 3.54
CA LEU A 122 -0.29 0.61 4.36
C LEU A 122 1.17 0.35 3.97
N GLU A 123 1.55 0.65 2.76
CA GLU A 123 2.89 0.12 2.44
C GLU A 123 3.76 1.23 1.83
N LYS A 124 3.26 1.70 0.61
CA LYS A 124 4.09 2.73 -0.06
C LYS A 124 3.41 4.09 0.08
N PHE A 125 4.04 4.94 0.84
CA PHE A 125 3.37 6.19 1.23
C PHE A 125 3.42 7.20 0.07
N ASP A 126 4.16 6.80 -0.95
CA ASP A 126 4.18 7.70 -2.14
C ASP A 126 3.11 7.30 -3.16
N TRP A 127 2.52 6.05 -2.77
CA TRP A 127 1.41 5.59 -3.63
C TRP A 127 0.16 5.30 -2.78
N GLY A 128 -0.95 5.60 -3.38
CA GLY A 128 -2.23 5.15 -2.81
C GLY A 128 -2.94 4.19 -3.77
N VAL A 129 -3.29 3.04 -3.11
CA VAL A 129 -4.05 2.06 -3.94
C VAL A 129 -5.41 1.81 -3.29
N PHE A 130 -6.46 1.99 -4.13
CA PHE A 130 -7.79 1.78 -3.52
C PHE A 130 -8.68 1.04 -4.53
N ASN A 131 -9.68 0.35 -3.89
CA ASN A 131 -10.69 -0.39 -4.68
C ASN A 131 -12.08 0.21 -4.48
N VAL A 132 -12.75 0.47 -5.56
CA VAL A 132 -14.04 1.20 -5.48
C VAL A 132 -15.10 0.30 -4.87
N THR A 133 -14.92 -0.98 -5.00
CA THR A 133 -15.94 -1.89 -4.44
C THR A 133 -15.82 -1.96 -2.90
N SER A 134 -14.73 -1.48 -2.41
CA SER A 134 -14.56 -1.52 -0.94
C SER A 134 -15.24 -0.32 -0.27
N ILE A 135 -15.68 0.57 -1.02
CA ILE A 135 -16.27 1.78 -0.41
C ILE A 135 -17.76 1.49 -0.14
N LYS A 136 -18.03 1.34 1.17
CA LYS A 136 -19.41 0.95 1.54
C LYS A 136 -19.85 1.76 2.77
N ASN A 137 -21.21 2.04 2.78
CA ASN A 137 -21.81 2.57 4.02
C ASN A 137 -22.84 1.58 4.58
N GLU A 138 -23.65 2.06 5.63
CA GLU A 138 -24.60 1.15 6.28
C GLU A 138 -25.63 0.59 5.27
N ASN A 139 -25.74 1.18 4.12
CA ASN A 139 -26.77 0.79 3.15
C ASN A 139 -26.16 0.02 1.97
N GLY A 140 -24.82 -0.31 2.06
CA GLY A 140 -24.19 -1.09 0.97
C GLY A 140 -23.12 -0.28 0.24
N ILE A 141 -22.77 -0.82 -1.00
CA ILE A 141 -21.63 -0.23 -1.76
C ILE A 141 -22.04 1.18 -2.25
N VAL A 142 -21.14 2.12 -1.97
CA VAL A 142 -21.37 3.52 -2.39
C VAL A 142 -20.64 3.72 -3.73
N ASP A 143 -21.52 4.05 -4.68
CA ASP A 143 -20.93 4.27 -6.01
C ASP A 143 -20.45 5.72 -6.15
N MET A 144 -19.18 5.82 -6.13
CA MET A 144 -18.61 7.20 -6.19
C MET A 144 -18.19 7.53 -7.62
N ASN A 145 -18.58 6.63 -8.62
CA ASN A 145 -18.24 6.83 -10.04
C ASN A 145 -16.76 7.24 -10.20
N LEU A 146 -15.99 6.49 -9.43
CA LEU A 146 -14.54 6.78 -9.48
C LEU A 146 -13.94 6.17 -10.75
N GLY A 147 -13.24 7.10 -11.78
CA GLY A 147 -12.72 6.62 -13.08
C GLY A 147 -13.27 7.46 -14.23
N THR A 148 -14.12 8.59 -13.91
CA THR A 148 -14.60 9.59 -14.87
C THR A 148 -14.12 10.98 -14.45
N ASP A 149 -14.01 12.09 -15.38
CA ASP A 149 -13.29 13.34 -15.72
C ASP A 149 -13.29 14.31 -14.52
N SER A 150 -13.64 13.76 -13.05
CA SER A 150 -13.15 14.88 -12.19
C SER A 150 -13.24 14.46 -10.72
N PHE A 151 -12.40 13.55 -10.22
CA PHE A 151 -12.42 13.36 -8.76
C PHE A 151 -11.09 13.84 -8.17
N VAL A 152 -11.27 14.57 -7.08
CA VAL A 152 -10.10 15.19 -6.42
C VAL A 152 -9.70 14.35 -5.20
N ILE A 153 -8.49 13.93 -5.34
CA ILE A 153 -7.89 13.31 -4.13
C ILE A 153 -7.28 14.42 -3.26
N SER A 154 -7.88 14.76 -2.11
CA SER A 154 -7.70 15.95 -1.27
C SER A 154 -6.63 15.70 -0.18
N HIS A 155 -5.66 14.79 -0.10
CA HIS A 155 -4.46 14.71 0.74
C HIS A 155 -4.81 14.18 2.14
N VAL A 156 -3.89 13.22 2.76
CA VAL A 156 -3.96 12.77 4.17
C VAL A 156 -2.56 12.91 4.79
N THR A 157 -2.50 13.89 5.84
CA THR A 157 -1.26 14.25 6.57
C THR A 157 -1.37 13.77 8.03
N LYS A 158 -0.05 13.39 8.66
CA LYS A 158 0.51 12.88 9.93
C LYS A 158 0.20 13.83 11.10
N PHE A 159 0.03 13.39 12.32
CA PHE A 159 0.21 13.78 13.74
C PHE A 159 1.66 14.21 14.02
N ASN A 160 2.16 15.47 13.47
CA ASN A 160 3.12 16.26 14.27
C ASN A 160 3.42 17.58 13.56
N ASP A 161 2.96 18.68 14.16
CA ASP A 161 3.35 20.10 14.03
C ASP A 161 4.26 20.31 12.80
N PRO A 162 3.85 20.96 11.68
CA PRO A 162 4.67 21.36 10.53
C PRO A 162 5.97 22.05 10.98
N ASN A 163 6.21 22.29 12.36
CA ASN A 163 7.47 22.90 12.87
C ASN A 163 8.16 21.99 13.88
N SER A 164 7.78 20.73 13.93
CA SER A 164 8.46 19.93 14.98
C SER A 164 8.99 18.64 14.35
N PRO A 165 10.31 18.54 13.95
CA PRO A 165 10.88 17.27 13.50
C PRO A 165 10.38 16.09 14.35
N PRO A 166 9.89 14.97 13.71
CA PRO A 166 9.45 13.76 14.43
C PRO A 166 10.35 13.45 15.64
N THR A 167 10.04 13.89 16.89
CA THR A 167 10.77 13.44 18.09
C THR A 167 10.26 12.06 18.54
N GLY A 168 10.02 11.13 17.61
CA GLY A 168 9.77 9.76 18.11
C GLY A 168 10.44 8.72 17.19
N PRO A 169 11.03 7.67 17.77
CA PRO A 169 11.84 6.69 17.04
C PRO A 169 11.15 6.24 15.74
N GLY A 170 11.26 6.95 14.56
CA GLY A 170 11.13 6.42 13.19
C GLY A 170 10.49 5.02 13.17
N PRO A 171 9.34 4.79 12.33
CA PRO A 171 8.73 3.44 12.22
C PRO A 171 9.78 2.34 12.42
N ASP A 172 9.81 1.72 13.64
CA ASP A 172 10.59 0.49 13.86
C ASP A 172 10.88 -0.24 12.54
N PRO A 173 12.10 -0.25 12.08
CA PRO A 173 12.47 -1.10 10.93
C PRO A 173 11.60 -2.36 10.85
N ILE A 174 10.57 -2.29 10.08
CA ILE A 174 9.81 -3.48 9.66
C ILE A 174 10.79 -4.61 9.30
N PRO A 175 10.88 -5.63 10.16
CA PRO A 175 11.73 -6.78 9.81
C PRO A 175 11.50 -7.25 8.36
N GLU A 176 12.37 -6.78 7.42
CA GLU A 176 12.29 -7.31 6.04
C GLU A 176 12.00 -8.83 6.06
N PRO A 177 10.85 -9.17 5.48
CA PRO A 177 10.37 -10.56 5.41
C PRO A 177 11.47 -11.51 4.93
N GLY A 178 12.33 -12.20 5.86
CA GLY A 178 13.01 -13.50 5.73
C GLY A 178 14.07 -13.49 4.63
N THR A 179 14.31 -12.35 3.93
CA THR A 179 15.24 -12.39 2.78
C THR A 179 16.68 -12.50 3.30
N MET A 180 16.97 -11.90 4.46
CA MET A 180 18.35 -12.05 4.98
C MET A 180 18.56 -13.46 5.56
N LEU A 181 17.58 -13.95 6.08
CA LEU A 181 17.69 -15.35 6.56
C LEU A 181 17.78 -16.32 5.38
N LEU A 182 17.05 -16.08 4.30
CA LEU A 182 17.16 -16.92 3.10
C LEU A 182 18.53 -16.73 2.44
N PHE A 183 18.87 -15.52 2.45
CA PHE A 183 20.22 -15.27 1.93
C PHE A 183 21.28 -15.98 2.77
N GLY A 184 21.19 -15.95 4.09
CA GLY A 184 22.14 -16.68 4.97
C GLY A 184 22.03 -18.20 4.78
N PHE A 185 20.82 -18.71 4.68
CA PHE A 185 20.68 -20.17 4.50
C PHE A 185 21.17 -20.56 3.09
N GLY A 186 21.01 -19.70 2.14
CA GLY A 186 21.54 -19.96 0.77
C GLY A 186 23.06 -20.09 0.77
N LEU A 187 23.74 -19.26 1.59
CA LEU A 187 25.22 -19.32 1.59
C LEU A 187 25.71 -20.52 2.41
N ILE A 188 25.01 -20.87 3.44
CA ILE A 188 25.42 -22.05 4.23
C ILE A 188 25.15 -23.32 3.42
N GLY A 189 24.09 -23.28 2.67
CA GLY A 189 23.83 -24.44 1.77
C GLY A 189 24.91 -24.58 0.70
N VAL A 190 25.43 -23.46 0.14
CA VAL A 190 26.52 -23.52 -0.87
C VAL A 190 27.84 -23.91 -0.19
N ALA A 191 28.07 -23.41 0.92
CA ALA A 191 29.33 -23.75 1.63
C ALA A 191 29.30 -25.22 2.09
N GLY A 192 28.16 -25.73 2.47
CA GLY A 192 28.04 -27.14 2.90
C GLY A 192 28.22 -28.10 1.72
N ILE A 193 27.78 -27.71 0.52
CA ILE A 193 27.94 -28.57 -0.68
C ILE A 193 29.36 -28.41 -1.23
N SER A 194 30.01 -27.27 -1.10
CA SER A 194 31.38 -27.03 -1.62
C SER A 194 32.44 -27.73 -0.76
N ARG A 195 32.17 -28.08 0.50
CA ARG A 195 33.17 -28.76 1.36
C ARG A 195 33.18 -30.26 1.11
N ARG A 196 32.13 -30.78 0.48
CA ARG A 196 32.12 -32.24 0.18
C ARG A 196 32.84 -32.53 -1.14
N LYS A 197 33.05 -31.45 -1.93
CA LYS A 197 33.76 -31.66 -3.22
C LYS A 197 35.27 -31.47 -3.05
N PHE A 198 35.70 -31.03 -1.89
CA PHE A 198 37.16 -30.83 -1.76
C PHE A 198 37.75 -31.90 -0.85
N GLN A 199 36.87 -32.83 -0.32
CA GLN A 199 37.44 -33.98 0.42
C GLN A 199 37.40 -35.24 -0.46
N LYS A 200 37.49 -35.15 -1.84
CA LYS A 200 37.99 -36.30 -2.61
C LYS A 200 39.49 -36.17 -2.86
#